data_AF-A0A7C4XRH3-F1
#
_entry.id   AF-A0A7C4XRH3-F1
#
_cell.length_a   1.000
_cell.length_b   1.000
_cell.length_c   1.000
_cell.angle_alpha   90.00
_cell.angle_beta   90.00
_cell.angle_gamma   90.00
#
_symmetry.space_group_name_H-M   'P 1'
#
loop_
_entity.id
_entity.type
_entity.pdbx_description
1 polymer ?
#
loop_
_entity_poly.entity_id
_entity_poly.type
_entity_poly.pdbx_seq_one_letter_code
_entity_poly.pdbx_strand_id
1 'polypeptide(L)'
;MANEININPNMLTWAITRAGYDVPTFAEKFPKILEWLEGQKKPTVKQLEEFSKKVYLPFGYLFLPHPPQEKLPIPFFRTNGNQTDKIHINVYDTILLLQQRQDWLKNYLQDNHFP
;
A
#
# COMPACT_ATOMS: atom_id res chain seq x y z
N MET A 1 28.41 6.27 4.70
CA MET A 1 28.00 6.14 3.29
C MET A 1 26.49 5.95 3.29
N ALA A 2 25.76 6.63 2.41
CA ALA A 2 24.32 6.40 2.30
C ALA A 2 24.09 5.15 1.44
N ASN A 3 23.43 4.13 2.00
CA ASN A 3 23.07 2.93 1.23
C ASN A 3 21.91 3.28 0.29
N GLU A 4 22.25 3.54 -0.97
CA GLU A 4 21.31 3.71 -2.07
C GLU A 4 20.76 2.35 -2.52
N ILE A 5 19.47 2.31 -2.85
CA ILE A 5 18.79 1.09 -3.29
C ILE A 5 18.16 1.32 -4.65
N ASN A 6 18.30 0.33 -5.53
CA ASN A 6 17.56 0.30 -6.78
C ASN A 6 16.09 -0.06 -6.50
N ILE A 7 15.16 0.74 -7.01
CA ILE A 7 13.73 0.57 -6.78
C ILE A 7 13.01 0.58 -8.12
N ASN A 8 11.98 -0.28 -8.25
CA ASN A 8 11.16 -0.31 -9.45
C ASN A 8 10.28 0.95 -9.53
N PRO A 9 10.42 1.82 -10.56
CA PRO A 9 9.59 3.00 -10.71
C PRO A 9 8.09 2.70 -10.74
N ASN A 10 7.70 1.56 -11.32
CA ASN A 10 6.30 1.13 -11.37
C ASN A 10 5.73 0.91 -9.95
N MET A 11 6.53 0.39 -9.02
CA MET A 11 6.12 0.24 -7.62
C MET A 11 5.91 1.60 -6.94
N LEU A 12 6.74 2.59 -7.24
CA LEU A 12 6.59 3.95 -6.72
C LEU A 12 5.31 4.60 -7.24
N THR A 13 5.07 4.53 -8.56
CA THR A 13 3.84 5.06 -9.18
C THR A 13 2.60 4.39 -8.62
N TRP A 14 2.60 3.06 -8.53
CA TRP A 14 1.49 2.31 -7.95
C TRP A 14 1.22 2.73 -6.51
N ALA A 15 2.24 2.84 -5.66
CA ALA A 15 2.08 3.20 -4.26
C ALA A 15 1.44 4.60 -4.09
N ILE A 16 1.83 5.56 -4.93
CA ILE A 16 1.26 6.92 -4.92
C ILE A 16 -0.23 6.88 -5.32
N THR A 17 -0.55 6.18 -6.41
CA THR A 17 -1.94 6.04 -6.87
C THR A 17 -2.81 5.28 -5.87
N ARG A 18 -2.26 4.24 -5.23
CA ARG A 18 -2.89 3.45 -4.17
C ARG A 18 -3.19 4.29 -2.92
N ALA A 19 -2.34 5.27 -2.61
CA ALA A 19 -2.59 6.24 -1.54
C ALA A 19 -3.61 7.33 -1.91
N GLY A 20 -4.15 7.32 -3.14
CA GLY A 20 -5.16 8.28 -3.61
C GLY A 20 -4.59 9.57 -4.19
N TYR A 21 -3.30 9.62 -4.50
CA TYR A 21 -2.65 10.76 -5.14
C TYR A 21 -2.36 10.50 -6.61
N ASP A 22 -2.37 11.55 -7.42
CA ASP A 22 -1.70 11.57 -8.72
C ASP A 22 -0.21 11.90 -8.54
N VAL A 23 0.64 11.36 -9.43
CA VAL A 23 2.10 11.55 -9.36
C VAL A 23 2.50 13.04 -9.43
N PRO A 24 1.94 13.87 -10.34
CA PRO A 24 2.28 15.29 -10.41
C PRO A 24 2.00 16.03 -9.10
N THR A 25 0.80 15.90 -8.54
CA THR A 25 0.45 16.58 -7.28
C THR A 25 1.24 16.04 -6.10
N PHE A 26 1.58 14.74 -6.09
CA PHE A 26 2.47 14.19 -5.07
C PHE A 26 3.89 14.79 -5.17
N ALA A 27 4.39 14.99 -6.40
CA ALA A 27 5.70 15.58 -6.66
C ALA A 27 5.81 17.03 -6.17
N GLU A 28 4.73 17.81 -6.15
CA GLU A 28 4.74 19.16 -5.57
C GLU A 28 5.18 19.17 -4.10
N LYS A 29 4.76 18.15 -3.33
CA LYS A 29 5.10 17.98 -1.90
C LYS A 29 6.32 17.10 -1.68
N PHE A 30 6.70 16.28 -2.66
CA PHE A 30 7.86 15.40 -2.60
C PHE A 30 8.61 15.37 -3.94
N PRO A 31 9.35 16.45 -4.29
CA PRO A 31 9.92 16.63 -5.63
C PRO A 31 10.89 15.54 -6.07
N LYS A 32 11.63 14.96 -5.10
CA LYS A 32 12.60 13.88 -5.34
C LYS A 32 12.00 12.63 -6.00
N ILE A 33 10.67 12.46 -5.96
CA ILE A 33 10.01 11.32 -6.59
C ILE A 33 10.26 11.26 -8.10
N LEU A 34 10.30 12.41 -8.77
CA LEU A 34 10.49 12.47 -10.22
C LEU A 34 11.87 11.93 -10.60
N GLU A 35 12.91 12.35 -9.86
CA GLU A 35 14.28 11.88 -10.06
C GLU A 35 14.42 10.36 -9.83
N TRP A 36 13.62 9.79 -8.93
CA TRP A 36 13.60 8.35 -8.68
C TRP A 36 12.84 7.59 -9.78
N LEU A 37 11.73 8.14 -10.26
CA LEU A 37 10.92 7.54 -11.32
C LEU A 37 11.67 7.52 -12.67
N GLU A 38 12.44 8.57 -12.95
CA GLU A 38 13.27 8.69 -14.15
C GLU A 38 14.61 7.93 -14.02
N GLY A 39 14.90 7.37 -12.83
CA GLY A 39 16.15 6.65 -12.57
C GLY A 39 17.40 7.54 -12.51
N GLN A 40 17.23 8.86 -12.48
CA GLN A 40 18.34 9.82 -12.38
C GLN A 40 19.03 9.78 -11.03
N LYS A 41 18.28 9.47 -9.96
CA LYS A 41 18.83 9.25 -8.62
C LYS A 41 18.23 8.02 -7.97
N LYS A 42 19.04 7.34 -7.17
CA LYS A 42 18.61 6.21 -6.35
C LYS A 42 18.26 6.71 -4.95
N PRO A 43 17.10 6.34 -4.40
CA PRO A 43 16.77 6.68 -3.03
C PRO A 43 17.63 5.89 -2.05
N THR A 44 17.83 6.46 -0.86
CA THR A 44 18.41 5.72 0.28
C THR A 44 17.33 4.92 1.01
N VAL A 45 17.73 3.92 1.82
CA VAL A 45 16.81 3.17 2.70
C VAL A 45 15.90 4.12 3.50
N LYS A 46 16.51 5.12 4.15
CA LYS A 46 15.80 6.07 5.01
C LYS A 46 14.79 6.90 4.21
N GLN A 47 15.14 7.29 2.99
CA GLN A 47 14.24 8.04 2.11
C GLN A 47 13.06 7.18 1.64
N LEU A 48 13.30 5.91 1.32
CA LEU A 48 12.22 4.96 0.99
C LEU A 48 11.31 4.69 2.20
N GLU A 49 11.86 4.65 3.41
CA GLU A 49 11.07 4.48 4.64
C GLU A 49 10.19 5.71 4.93
N GLU A 50 10.72 6.92 4.74
CA GLU A 50 9.95 8.15 4.81
C GLU A 50 8.86 8.21 3.73
N PHE A 51 9.19 7.79 2.50
CA PHE A 51 8.22 7.68 1.41
C PHE A 51 7.09 6.69 1.75
N SER A 52 7.43 5.48 2.21
CA SER A 52 6.43 4.43 2.49
C SER A 52 5.41 4.89 3.54
N LYS A 53 5.86 5.63 4.56
CA LYS A 53 4.98 6.24 5.58
C LYS A 53 4.01 7.26 4.98
N LYS A 54 4.44 8.07 4.00
CA LYS A 54 3.58 9.08 3.34
C LYS A 54 2.49 8.48 2.46
N VAL A 55 2.74 7.30 1.89
CA VAL A 55 1.79 6.57 1.02
C VAL A 55 1.08 5.43 1.75
N TYR A 56 1.18 5.38 3.08
CA TYR A 56 0.55 4.37 3.93
C TYR A 56 0.85 2.93 3.50
N LEU A 57 2.09 2.66 3.07
CA LEU A 57 2.51 1.37 2.55
C LEU A 57 3.54 0.72 3.50
N PRO A 58 3.38 -0.56 3.87
CA PRO A 58 4.42 -1.30 4.56
C PRO A 58 5.71 -1.27 3.73
N PHE A 59 6.83 -0.89 4.34
CA PHE A 59 8.10 -0.67 3.64
C PHE A 59 8.50 -1.84 2.72
N GLY A 60 8.32 -3.08 3.17
CA GLY A 60 8.65 -4.29 2.41
C GLY A 60 7.90 -4.42 1.08
N TYR A 61 6.72 -3.82 0.93
CA TYR A 61 5.94 -3.90 -0.30
C TYR A 61 6.65 -3.24 -1.48
N LEU A 62 7.47 -2.22 -1.24
CA LEU A 62 8.23 -1.52 -2.27
C LEU A 62 9.15 -2.46 -3.06
N PHE A 63 9.55 -3.58 -2.46
CA PHE A 63 10.47 -4.55 -3.04
C PHE A 63 9.77 -5.76 -3.67
N LEU A 64 8.44 -5.75 -3.74
CA LEU A 64 7.70 -6.75 -4.50
C LEU A 64 8.05 -6.62 -6.00
N PRO A 65 8.08 -7.75 -6.74
CA PRO A 65 8.43 -7.73 -8.17
C PRO A 65 7.43 -6.92 -9.00
N HIS A 66 6.16 -6.91 -8.60
CA HIS A 66 5.08 -6.15 -9.21
C HIS A 66 4.08 -5.69 -8.14
N PRO A 67 3.25 -4.68 -8.45
CA PRO A 67 2.15 -4.30 -7.59
C PRO A 67 1.25 -5.48 -7.24
N PRO A 68 0.92 -5.71 -5.95
CA PRO A 68 -0.03 -6.75 -5.57
C PRO A 68 -1.43 -6.38 -6.04
N GLN A 69 -2.23 -7.41 -6.36
CA GLN A 69 -3.68 -7.22 -6.59
C GLN A 69 -4.39 -7.15 -5.25
N GLU A 70 -4.81 -5.95 -4.87
CA GLU A 70 -5.64 -5.73 -3.68
C GLU A 70 -7.11 -6.03 -4.04
N LYS A 71 -7.65 -7.12 -3.51
CA LYS A 71 -9.07 -7.49 -3.65
C LYS A 71 -9.78 -7.23 -2.33
N LEU A 72 -10.94 -6.60 -2.41
CA LEU A 72 -11.76 -6.40 -1.22
C LEU A 72 -12.38 -7.72 -0.76
N PRO A 73 -12.22 -8.09 0.52
CA PRO A 73 -12.74 -9.35 1.04
C PRO A 73 -14.25 -9.31 1.30
N ILE A 74 -14.89 -8.15 1.17
CA ILE A 74 -16.31 -7.96 1.42
C ILE A 74 -17.03 -7.39 0.19
N PRO A 75 -18.26 -7.85 -0.12
CA PRO A 75 -19.04 -7.27 -1.20
C PRO A 75 -19.51 -5.86 -0.85
N PHE A 76 -19.53 -4.95 -1.82
CA PHE A 76 -20.21 -3.67 -1.67
C PHE A 76 -21.71 -3.84 -1.90
N PHE A 77 -22.49 -3.74 -0.83
CA PHE A 77 -23.95 -3.87 -0.89
C PHE A 77 -24.68 -2.54 -1.10
N ARG A 78 -23.96 -1.41 -1.23
CA ARG A 78 -24.53 -0.05 -1.33
C ARG A 78 -24.00 0.73 -2.52
N THR A 79 -24.10 0.17 -3.71
CA THR A 79 -23.78 0.89 -4.93
C THR A 79 -24.97 0.81 -5.89
N ASN A 80 -25.65 1.94 -6.06
CA ASN A 80 -26.69 2.12 -7.08
C ASN A 80 -26.02 2.12 -8.47
N GLY A 81 -25.64 0.95 -8.96
CA GLY A 81 -25.16 0.72 -10.33
C GLY A 81 -23.69 1.06 -10.60
N ASN A 82 -23.05 1.95 -9.85
CA ASN A 82 -21.63 2.25 -10.02
C ASN A 82 -20.78 1.47 -9.01
N GLN A 83 -20.30 0.27 -9.36
CA GLN A 83 -19.28 -0.42 -8.56
C GLN A 83 -18.01 0.43 -8.55
N THR A 84 -17.71 1.09 -7.44
CA THR A 84 -16.45 1.79 -7.27
C THR A 84 -15.44 0.80 -6.68
N ASP A 85 -14.55 0.27 -7.51
CA ASP A 85 -13.45 -0.62 -7.06
C ASP A 85 -12.43 0.10 -6.16
N LYS A 86 -12.53 1.43 -6.05
CA LYS A 86 -11.61 2.27 -5.29
C LYS A 86 -12.20 2.61 -3.91
N ILE A 87 -11.70 1.94 -2.87
CA ILE A 87 -11.91 2.32 -1.46
C ILE A 87 -10.74 3.18 -0.99
N HIS A 88 -11.01 4.14 -0.10
CA HIS A 88 -9.97 4.88 0.59
C HIS A 88 -9.08 3.95 1.42
N ILE A 89 -7.77 4.16 1.39
CA ILE A 89 -6.83 3.18 1.91
C ILE A 89 -6.99 2.83 3.39
N ASN A 90 -7.27 3.83 4.22
CA ASN A 90 -7.58 3.62 5.64
C ASN A 90 -8.75 2.65 5.87
N VAL A 91 -9.76 2.65 5.00
CA VAL A 91 -10.90 1.74 5.11
C VAL A 91 -10.49 0.33 4.71
N TYR A 92 -9.73 0.19 3.62
CA TYR A 92 -9.18 -1.10 3.20
C TYR A 92 -8.30 -1.74 4.29
N ASP A 93 -7.35 -0.98 4.85
CA ASP A 93 -6.47 -1.45 5.92
C ASP A 93 -7.27 -1.80 7.19
N THR A 94 -8.34 -1.05 7.49
CA THR A 94 -9.23 -1.36 8.61
C THR A 94 -9.96 -2.69 8.39
N ILE A 95 -10.47 -2.94 7.18
CA ILE A 95 -11.14 -4.20 6.85
C ILE A 95 -10.17 -5.38 7.00
N LEU A 96 -8.95 -5.26 6.45
CA LEU A 96 -7.93 -6.30 6.57
C LEU A 96 -7.55 -6.58 8.02
N LEU A 97 -7.37 -5.53 8.83
CA LEU A 97 -7.05 -5.66 10.26
C LEU A 97 -8.16 -6.41 11.02
N LEU A 98 -9.42 -6.07 10.76
CA LEU A 98 -10.56 -6.74 11.39
C LEU A 98 -10.66 -8.20 10.95
N GLN A 99 -10.44 -8.48 9.66
CA GLN A 99 -10.42 -9.84 9.15
C GLN A 99 -9.32 -10.68 9.80
N GLN A 100 -8.09 -10.15 9.90
CA GLN A 100 -7.00 -10.83 10.57
C GLN A 100 -7.31 -11.16 12.04
N ARG A 101 -7.99 -10.24 12.74
CA ARG A 101 -8.44 -10.47 14.12
C ARG A 101 -9.51 -11.55 14.21
N GLN A 102 -10.45 -11.56 13.27
CA GLN A 102 -11.49 -12.60 13.19
C GLN A 102 -10.87 -13.97 12.90
N ASP A 103 -9.93 -14.05 11.96
CA ASP A 103 -9.21 -15.28 11.63
C ASP A 103 -8.40 -15.80 12.82
N TRP A 104 -7.70 -14.90 13.52
CA TRP A 104 -6.98 -15.24 14.74
C TRP A 104 -7.92 -15.81 15.81
N LEU A 105 -9.05 -15.13 16.08
CA LEU A 105 -10.02 -15.58 17.07
C LEU A 105 -10.63 -16.92 16.69
N LYS A 106 -10.99 -17.11 15.42
CA LYS A 106 -11.51 -18.37 14.89
C LYS A 106 -10.52 -19.51 15.13
N ASN A 107 -9.27 -19.34 14.73
CA ASN A 107 -8.24 -20.36 14.90
C ASN A 107 -8.02 -20.66 16.40
N TYR A 108 -7.94 -19.62 17.23
CA TYR A 108 -7.81 -19.77 18.68
C TYR A 108 -8.96 -20.59 19.29
N LEU A 109 -10.21 -20.30 18.92
CA LEU A 109 -11.37 -21.06 19.42
C LEU A 109 -11.36 -22.52 18.96
N GLN A 110 -10.98 -22.76 17.70
CA GLN A 110 -10.83 -24.12 17.15
C GLN A 110 -9.75 -24.92 17.89
N ASP A 111 -8.57 -24.33 18.09
CA ASP A 111 -7.45 -24.98 18.78
C ASP A 111 -7.79 -25.31 20.25
N ASN A 112 -8.63 -24.49 20.88
CA ASN A 112 -9.06 -24.67 22.27
C ASN A 112 -10.37 -25.48 22.40
N HIS A 113 -10.89 -26.07 21.30
CA HIS A 113 -12.10 -26.88 21.29
C HIS A 113 -13.32 -26.17 21.92
N PHE A 114 -13.41 -24.85 21.77
CA PHE A 114 -14.62 -24.13 22.14
C PHE A 114 -15.78 -24.59 21.23
N PRO A 115 -17.00 -24.75 21.78
CA PRO A 115 -18.16 -25.22 21.03
C PRO A 115 -18.60 -24.26 19.92
#